data_AF-A0A354BKU1-F1
#
_entry.id   AF-A0A354BKU1-F1
#
_cell.length_a   1.000
_cell.length_b   1.000
_cell.length_c   1.000
_cell.angle_alpha   90.00
_cell.angle_beta   90.00
_cell.angle_gamma   90.00
#
_symmetry.space_group_name_H-M   'P 1'
#
loop_
_entity.id
_entity.type
_entity.pdbx_description
1 polymer ?
#
loop_
_entity_poly.entity_id
_entity_poly.type
_entity_poly.pdbx_seq_one_letter_code
_entity_poly.pdbx_strand_id
1 'polypeptide(L)'
;LAGKGRTIAVLGCGIDRTYPSEHQALRRTIESHGAVLSELPIGAAPQSHHFPRRNRIISGLSIGVLVSEAATDSGSLITAKLALE
;
A
#
# COMPACT_ATOMS: atom_id res chain seq x y z
N LEU A 1 0.50 -11.50 -11.47
CA LEU A 1 -0.12 -11.99 -10.22
C LEU A 1 -0.57 -13.44 -10.44
N ALA A 2 0.04 -14.42 -9.78
CA ALA A 2 -0.17 -15.84 -10.10
C ALA A 2 -1.56 -16.37 -9.70
N GLY A 3 -2.13 -15.87 -8.59
CA GLY A 3 -3.41 -16.35 -8.05
C GLY A 3 -4.67 -15.92 -8.80
N LYS A 4 -4.56 -15.19 -9.92
CA LYS A 4 -5.68 -14.68 -10.75
C LYS A 4 -6.76 -13.85 -10.02
N GLY A 5 -6.54 -13.49 -8.75
CA GLY A 5 -7.39 -12.60 -7.98
C GLY A 5 -7.16 -11.12 -8.33
N ARG A 6 -7.98 -10.26 -7.73
CA ARG A 6 -7.83 -8.80 -7.82
C ARG A 6 -6.90 -8.30 -6.72
N THR A 7 -6.11 -7.28 -7.02
CA THR A 7 -5.23 -6.62 -6.06
C THR A 7 -5.50 -5.13 -6.05
N ILE A 8 -5.52 -4.54 -4.85
CA ILE A 8 -5.62 -3.11 -4.66
C ILE A 8 -4.33 -2.63 -4.00
N ALA A 9 -3.60 -1.74 -4.67
CA ALA A 9 -2.41 -1.10 -4.13
C ALA A 9 -2.75 0.30 -3.59
N VAL A 10 -2.22 0.66 -2.42
CA VAL A 10 -2.38 2.00 -1.84
C VAL A 10 -1.00 2.64 -1.75
N LEU A 11 -0.81 3.85 -2.29
CA LEU A 11 0.51 4.47 -2.44
C LEU A 11 0.86 5.45 -1.31
N GLY A 12 2.15 5.53 -0.98
CA GLY A 12 2.73 6.57 -0.10
C GLY A 12 3.25 7.80 -0.85
N CYS A 13 2.85 7.99 -2.10
CA CYS A 13 3.19 9.13 -2.96
C CYS A 13 1.97 9.49 -3.84
N GLY A 14 2.06 10.58 -4.62
CA GLY A 14 1.01 10.99 -5.56
C GLY A 14 0.68 9.87 -6.56
N ILE A 15 -0.57 9.82 -7.03
CA ILE A 15 -1.05 8.73 -7.91
C ILE A 15 -0.29 8.67 -9.24
N ASP A 16 0.32 9.77 -9.67
CA ASP A 16 1.18 9.91 -10.84
C ASP A 16 2.62 9.39 -10.64
N ARG A 17 2.98 8.95 -9.43
CA ARG A 17 4.32 8.45 -9.09
C ARG A 17 4.31 6.99 -8.67
N THR A 18 5.42 6.30 -8.85
CA THR A 18 5.63 4.93 -8.37
C THR A 18 6.87 4.88 -7.49
N TYR A 19 6.74 4.31 -6.30
CA TYR A 19 7.85 4.12 -5.37
C TYR A 19 7.74 2.75 -4.67
N PRO A 20 8.85 1.99 -4.58
CA PRO A 20 10.10 2.20 -5.32
C PRO A 20 9.88 2.14 -6.84
N SER A 21 10.73 2.81 -7.62
CA SER A 21 10.57 2.98 -9.07
C SER A 21 10.53 1.65 -9.84
N GLU A 22 11.22 0.66 -9.30
CA GLU A 22 11.37 -0.70 -9.79
C GLU A 22 10.03 -1.44 -9.83
N HIS A 23 9.03 -0.99 -9.06
CA HIS A 23 7.68 -1.55 -9.06
C HIS A 23 6.80 -1.07 -10.22
N GLN A 24 7.31 -0.29 -11.20
CA GLN A 24 6.52 0.22 -12.32
C GLN A 24 5.81 -0.89 -13.12
N ALA A 25 6.50 -2.01 -13.39
CA ALA A 25 5.90 -3.14 -14.10
C ALA A 25 4.81 -3.85 -13.28
N LEU A 26 5.03 -3.99 -11.96
CA LEU A 26 4.05 -4.54 -11.04
C LEU A 26 2.81 -3.66 -10.97
N ARG A 27 2.99 -2.34 -10.89
CA ARG A 27 1.90 -1.36 -10.88
C ARG A 27 1.00 -1.53 -12.11
N ARG A 28 1.57 -1.59 -13.32
CA ARG A 28 0.81 -1.83 -14.57
C ARG A 28 0.04 -3.15 -14.52
N THR A 29 0.66 -4.19 -13.96
CA THR A 29 0.01 -5.50 -13.78
C THR A 29 -1.19 -5.39 -12.83
N ILE A 30 -1.09 -4.61 -11.75
CA ILE A 30 -2.20 -4.36 -10.82
C ILE A 30 -3.30 -3.53 -11.49
N GLU A 31 -2.95 -2.44 -12.19
CA GLU A 31 -3.91 -1.57 -12.88
C GLU A 31 -4.76 -2.30 -13.91
N SER A 32 -4.19 -3.29 -14.61
CA SER A 32 -4.93 -4.07 -15.62
C SER A 32 -6.06 -4.96 -15.06
N HIS A 33 -6.03 -5.33 -13.78
CA HIS A 33 -7.00 -6.28 -13.19
C HIS A 33 -7.40 -5.93 -11.75
N GLY A 34 -7.18 -4.69 -11.33
CA GLY A 34 -7.25 -4.25 -9.95
C GLY A 34 -7.36 -2.74 -9.83
N ALA A 35 -6.75 -2.16 -8.79
CA ALA A 35 -6.75 -0.72 -8.59
C ALA A 35 -5.48 -0.23 -7.90
N VAL A 36 -5.13 1.02 -8.16
CA VAL A 36 -4.07 1.75 -7.45
C VAL A 36 -4.69 3.03 -6.89
N LEU A 37 -4.52 3.27 -5.60
CA LEU A 37 -5.08 4.42 -4.89
C LEU A 37 -3.97 5.26 -4.27
N SER A 38 -4.22 6.56 -4.16
CA SER A 38 -3.43 7.46 -3.32
C SER A 38 -4.35 8.51 -2.68
N GLU A 39 -4.06 8.85 -1.42
CA GLU A 39 -4.67 9.99 -0.72
C GLU A 39 -3.92 11.30 -1.02
N LEU A 40 -2.72 11.22 -1.61
CA LEU A 40 -1.83 12.36 -1.74
C LEU A 40 -2.07 13.12 -3.06
N PRO A 41 -1.83 14.44 -3.09
CA PRO A 41 -1.92 15.24 -4.31
C PRO A 41 -1.03 14.71 -5.44
N ILE A 42 -1.41 15.04 -6.68
CA ILE A 42 -0.57 14.82 -7.85
C ILE A 42 0.81 15.47 -7.64
N GLY A 43 1.88 14.74 -7.96
CA GLY A 43 3.27 15.16 -7.79
C GLY A 43 3.87 14.88 -6.40
N ALA A 44 3.06 14.50 -5.40
CA ALA A 44 3.54 14.29 -4.03
C ALA A 44 4.65 13.23 -3.96
N ALA A 45 5.75 13.57 -3.29
CA ALA A 45 6.91 12.69 -3.17
C ALA A 45 6.73 11.58 -2.12
N PRO A 46 7.42 10.44 -2.27
CA PRO A 46 7.43 9.37 -1.27
C PRO A 46 8.24 9.80 -0.04
N GLN A 47 7.60 10.47 0.91
CA GLN A 47 8.21 10.88 2.18
C GLN A 47 7.96 9.81 3.26
N SER A 48 8.92 9.63 4.17
CA SER A 48 8.87 8.56 5.20
C SER A 48 7.57 8.57 6.01
N HIS A 49 7.05 9.75 6.37
CA HIS A 49 5.81 9.88 7.16
C HIS A 49 4.54 9.55 6.36
N HIS A 50 4.58 9.51 5.03
CA HIS A 50 3.45 9.06 4.22
C HIS A 50 3.18 7.57 4.38
N PHE A 51 4.19 6.75 4.63
CA PHE A 51 4.03 5.29 4.66
C PHE A 51 3.24 4.80 5.87
N PRO A 52 3.54 5.20 7.13
CA PRO A 52 2.69 4.87 8.27
C PRO A 52 1.28 5.44 8.12
N ARG A 53 1.14 6.68 7.62
CA ARG A 53 -0.17 7.31 7.39
C ARG A 53 -1.01 6.51 6.40
N ARG A 54 -0.41 6.02 5.32
CA ARG A 54 -1.08 5.21 4.29
C ARG A 54 -1.60 3.88 4.83
N ASN A 55 -0.92 3.28 5.81
CA ASN A 55 -1.28 1.95 6.33
C ASN A 55 -2.69 1.89 6.93
N ARG A 56 -3.22 3.02 7.44
CA ARG A 56 -4.61 3.11 7.91
C ARG A 56 -5.64 2.83 6.82
N ILE A 57 -5.32 3.18 5.56
CA ILE A 57 -6.22 2.94 4.42
C ILE A 57 -6.15 1.46 4.04
N ILE A 58 -4.98 0.83 4.10
CA ILE A 58 -4.84 -0.61 3.85
C ILE A 58 -5.69 -1.39 4.85
N SER A 59 -5.52 -1.08 6.13
CA SER A 59 -6.26 -1.71 7.21
C SER A 59 -7.76 -1.44 7.08
N GLY A 60 -8.18 -0.17 6.94
CA GLY A 60 -9.61 0.19 6.86
C GLY A 60 -10.35 -0.29 5.62
N LEU A 61 -9.67 -0.57 4.51
CA LEU A 61 -10.28 -1.19 3.32
C LEU A 61 -10.40 -2.73 3.44
N SER A 62 -9.77 -3.33 4.44
CA SER A 62 -9.68 -4.79 4.59
C SER A 62 -10.68 -5.31 5.63
N ILE A 63 -11.21 -6.51 5.42
CA ILE A 63 -12.02 -7.23 6.43
C ILE A 63 -11.13 -7.87 7.50
N GLY A 64 -9.86 -8.10 7.18
CA GLY A 64 -8.84 -8.60 8.09
C GLY A 64 -7.44 -8.38 7.54
N VAL A 65 -6.44 -8.32 8.42
CA VAL A 65 -5.03 -8.11 8.05
C VAL A 65 -4.23 -9.36 8.40
N LEU A 66 -3.53 -9.91 7.41
CA LEU A 66 -2.60 -11.02 7.57
C LEU A 66 -1.16 -10.49 7.61
N VAL A 67 -0.46 -10.72 8.71
CA VAL A 67 0.99 -10.45 8.84
C VAL A 67 1.74 -11.77 8.80
N SER A 68 2.56 -11.98 7.76
CA SER A 68 3.39 -13.18 7.64
C SER A 68 4.70 -13.07 8.42
N GLU A 69 5.38 -11.93 8.31
CA GLU A 69 6.66 -11.65 8.97
C GLU A 69 6.73 -10.17 9.38
N ALA A 70 7.23 -9.91 10.59
CA ALA A 70 7.40 -8.56 11.10
C ALA A 70 8.51 -8.52 12.16
N ALA A 71 9.46 -7.61 11.99
CA ALA A 71 10.42 -7.26 13.04
C ALA A 71 9.75 -6.38 14.11
N THR A 72 10.35 -6.33 15.30
CA THR A 72 10.00 -5.35 16.33
C THR A 72 10.09 -3.94 15.74
N ASP A 73 9.11 -3.10 16.06
CA ASP A 73 8.96 -1.72 15.54
C ASP A 73 8.81 -1.58 14.01
N SER A 74 8.53 -2.67 13.29
CA SER A 74 8.31 -2.60 11.84
C SER A 74 6.99 -1.92 11.47
N GLY A 75 6.97 -1.30 10.29
CA GLY A 75 5.76 -0.69 9.74
C GLY A 75 4.59 -1.68 9.54
N SER A 76 4.87 -2.98 9.43
CA SER A 76 3.85 -4.03 9.37
C SER A 76 3.06 -4.14 10.68
N LEU A 77 3.72 -4.00 11.84
CA LEU A 77 3.05 -4.02 13.14
C LEU A 77 2.17 -2.79 13.36
N ILE A 78 2.53 -1.64 12.75
CA ILE A 78 1.66 -0.45 12.73
C ILE A 78 0.34 -0.79 12.02
N THR A 79 0.39 -1.44 10.86
CA THR A 79 -0.81 -1.86 10.12
C THR A 79 -1.66 -2.86 10.91
N ALA A 80 -1.02 -3.82 11.58
CA ALA A 80 -1.72 -4.80 12.42
C ALA A 80 -2.45 -4.13 13.58
N LYS A 81 -1.78 -3.18 14.26
CA LYS A 81 -2.38 -2.40 15.35
C LYS A 81 -3.59 -1.61 14.88
N LEU A 82 -3.48 -0.93 13.74
CA LEU A 82 -4.60 -0.18 13.14
C LEU A 82 -5.79 -1.07 12.78
N ALA A 83 -5.58 -2.36 12.50
CA ALA A 83 -6.65 -3.30 12.17
C ALA A 83 -7.36 -3.90 13.40
N LEU A 84 -6.82 -3.68 14.60
CA LEU A 84 -7.42 -4.12 15.87
C LEU A 84 -8.27 -3.02 16.52
N GLU A 85 -8.20 -1.79 16.01
CA GLU A 85 -9.01 -0.64 16.44
C GLU A 85 -10.37 -0.63 15.72
#